data_AF-A0AAU0U2X6-F1
#
_entry.id   AF-A0AAU0U2X6-F1
#
_cell.length_a   1.000
_cell.length_b   1.000
_cell.length_c   1.000
_cell.angle_alpha   90.00
_cell.angle_beta   90.00
_cell.angle_gamma   90.00
#
_symmetry.space_group_name_H-M   'P 1'
#
loop_
_entity.id
_entity.type
_entity.pdbx_description
1 polymer ?
#
loop_
_entity_poly.entity_id
_entity_poly.type
_entity_poly.pdbx_seq_one_letter_code
_entity_poly.pdbx_strand_id
1 'polypeptide(L)'
;MMHIPPASFRVTPYGEVDAKALDSLRVSYDTSQLLNLVDRLDACLAEIGGIGGIRDNFLRLHAMAMTILEDSPLAVAITDVDSIWEQAVVLQEDISTLCSCLQTGSKHLAPLAALAPDF
;
A
#
# COMPACT_ATOMS: atom_id res chain seq x y z
N MET A 1 9.84 -26.64 -44.48
CA MET A 1 8.83 -26.65 -43.40
C MET A 1 8.97 -25.32 -42.68
N MET A 2 7.98 -24.42 -42.72
CA MET A 2 8.07 -23.13 -42.03
C MET A 2 7.87 -23.36 -40.54
N HIS A 3 8.90 -23.08 -39.73
CA HIS A 3 8.81 -23.08 -38.28
C HIS A 3 8.17 -21.77 -37.85
N ILE A 4 6.87 -21.79 -37.56
CA ILE A 4 6.18 -20.64 -36.97
C ILE A 4 6.54 -20.65 -35.48
N PRO A 5 7.20 -19.60 -34.96
CA PRO A 5 7.45 -19.52 -33.53
C PRO A 5 6.13 -19.47 -32.75
N PRO A 6 6.06 -20.07 -31.56
CA PRO A 6 4.87 -19.99 -30.72
C PRO A 6 4.50 -18.52 -30.45
N ALA A 7 3.21 -18.25 -30.29
CA ALA A 7 2.72 -16.91 -30.00
C ALA A 7 3.41 -16.34 -28.75
N SER A 8 3.82 -15.07 -28.83
CA SER A 8 4.43 -14.33 -27.71
C SER A 8 3.44 -14.08 -26.57
N PHE A 9 2.13 -14.17 -26.86
CA PHE A 9 1.06 -13.96 -25.90
C PHE A 9 0.14 -15.18 -25.78
N ARG A 10 -0.65 -15.21 -24.70
CA ARG A 10 -1.73 -16.18 -24.47
C ARG A 10 -3.00 -15.46 -24.05
N VAL A 11 -4.11 -15.84 -24.65
CA VAL A 11 -5.44 -15.37 -24.25
C VAL A 11 -5.90 -16.15 -23.01
N THR A 12 -6.27 -15.42 -21.97
CA THR A 12 -6.86 -15.97 -20.74
C THR A 12 -8.23 -15.33 -20.50
N PRO A 13 -9.05 -15.86 -19.58
CA PRO A 13 -10.27 -15.18 -19.15
C PRO A 13 -10.06 -13.77 -18.57
N TYR A 14 -8.81 -13.43 -18.20
CA TYR A 14 -8.44 -12.15 -17.60
C TYR A 14 -7.64 -11.25 -18.55
N GLY A 15 -7.71 -11.54 -19.86
CA GLY A 15 -6.99 -10.79 -20.89
C GLY A 15 -5.79 -11.54 -21.46
N GLU A 16 -5.10 -10.87 -22.38
CA GLU A 16 -3.86 -11.34 -22.99
C GLU A 16 -2.68 -11.16 -22.04
N VAL A 17 -1.79 -12.15 -21.98
CA VAL A 17 -0.58 -12.13 -21.14
C VAL A 17 0.63 -12.64 -21.91
N ASP A 18 1.84 -12.19 -21.55
CA ASP A 18 3.09 -12.73 -22.09
C ASP A 18 3.20 -14.23 -21.79
N ALA A 19 3.41 -15.02 -22.85
CA ALA A 19 3.39 -16.48 -22.78
C ALA A 19 4.57 -17.03 -21.95
N LYS A 20 5.75 -16.41 -22.04
CA LYS A 20 6.98 -16.84 -21.37
C LYS A 20 6.97 -16.47 -19.90
N ALA A 21 6.52 -15.26 -19.56
CA ALA A 21 6.29 -14.80 -18.20
C ALA A 21 5.26 -15.70 -17.52
N LEU A 22 4.16 -16.04 -18.20
CA LEU A 22 3.15 -16.94 -17.66
C LEU A 22 3.71 -18.33 -17.34
N ASP A 23 4.51 -18.92 -18.23
CA ASP A 23 5.15 -20.22 -17.97
C ASP A 23 6.13 -20.16 -16.80
N SER A 24 6.91 -19.08 -16.70
CA SER A 24 7.85 -18.87 -15.60
C SER A 24 7.11 -18.73 -14.26
N LEU A 25 6.04 -17.94 -14.22
CA LEU A 25 5.24 -17.70 -13.02
C LEU A 25 4.49 -18.94 -12.55
N ARG A 26 4.00 -19.80 -13.44
CA ARG A 26 3.32 -21.05 -13.05
C ARG A 26 4.16 -21.97 -12.18
N VAL A 27 5.49 -21.92 -12.32
CA VAL A 27 6.42 -22.75 -11.55
C VAL A 27 6.87 -22.04 -10.26
N SER A 28 6.88 -20.71 -10.24
CA SER A 28 7.57 -19.91 -9.21
C SER A 28 6.65 -19.07 -8.33
N TYR A 29 5.44 -18.75 -8.79
CA TYR A 29 4.54 -17.84 -8.09
C TYR A 29 3.64 -18.61 -7.12
N ASP A 30 3.81 -18.32 -5.83
CA ASP A 30 2.94 -18.83 -4.78
C ASP A 30 1.74 -17.90 -4.57
N THR A 31 0.57 -18.33 -5.03
CA THR A 31 -0.66 -17.54 -4.90
C THR A 31 -1.10 -17.31 -3.44
N SER A 32 -0.64 -18.13 -2.48
CA SER A 32 -0.95 -17.92 -1.05
C SER A 32 -0.33 -16.63 -0.51
N GLN A 33 0.72 -16.11 -1.17
CA GLN A 33 1.31 -14.81 -0.84
C GLN A 33 0.30 -13.67 -0.96
N LEU A 34 -0.67 -13.75 -1.88
CA LEU A 34 -1.72 -12.72 -1.99
C LEU A 34 -2.61 -12.69 -0.76
N LEU A 35 -2.92 -13.86 -0.18
CA LEU A 35 -3.71 -13.94 1.06
C LEU A 35 -2.90 -13.45 2.26
N ASN A 36 -1.62 -13.84 2.34
CA ASN A 36 -0.72 -13.34 3.39
C ASN A 36 -0.58 -11.81 3.35
N LEU A 37 -0.66 -11.19 2.16
CA LEU A 37 -0.67 -9.72 2.04
C LEU A 37 -1.92 -9.09 2.63
N VAL A 38 -3.09 -9.72 2.46
CA VAL A 38 -4.34 -9.25 3.07
C VAL A 38 -4.21 -9.28 4.58
N ASP A 39 -3.78 -10.40 5.16
CA ASP A 39 -3.60 -10.53 6.61
C ASP A 39 -2.62 -9.49 7.16
N ARG A 40 -1.53 -9.22 6.43
CA ARG A 40 -0.54 -8.20 6.81
C ARG A 40 -1.08 -6.78 6.71
N LEU A 41 -1.87 -6.49 5.68
CA LEU A 41 -2.51 -5.18 5.54
C LEU A 41 -3.52 -4.96 6.67
N ASP A 42 -4.32 -5.97 6.99
CA ASP A 42 -5.31 -5.91 8.07
C ASP A 42 -4.63 -5.73 9.44
N ALA A 43 -3.56 -6.48 9.72
CA ALA A 43 -2.78 -6.30 10.96
C ALA A 43 -2.19 -4.89 11.06
N CYS A 44 -1.59 -4.40 9.98
CA CYS A 44 -1.02 -3.05 9.93
C CYS A 44 -2.08 -1.96 10.12
N LEU A 45 -3.25 -2.10 9.48
CA LEU A 45 -4.37 -1.18 9.67
C LEU A 45 -4.93 -1.26 11.09
N ALA A 46 -4.99 -2.44 11.71
CA ALA A 46 -5.46 -2.59 13.08
C ALA A 46 -4.56 -1.86 14.09
N GLU A 47 -3.24 -1.92 13.90
CA GLU A 47 -2.26 -1.23 14.76
C GLU A 47 -2.41 0.29 14.72
N ILE A 48 -2.66 0.86 13.53
CA ILE A 48 -2.72 2.33 13.32
C ILE A 48 -4.13 2.92 13.41
N GLY A 49 -5.14 2.12 13.82
CA GLY A 49 -6.55 2.56 13.89
C GLY A 49 -7.24 2.71 12.52
N GLY A 50 -6.67 2.08 11.49
CA GLY A 50 -7.12 2.12 10.11
C GLY A 50 -6.88 3.45 9.42
N ILE A 51 -7.38 3.57 8.18
CA ILE A 51 -7.28 4.83 7.42
C ILE A 51 -8.03 5.98 8.11
N GLY A 52 -9.10 5.66 8.86
CA GLY A 52 -9.82 6.63 9.69
C GLY A 52 -8.92 7.23 10.78
N GLY A 53 -8.19 6.40 11.52
CA GLY A 53 -7.26 6.85 12.55
C GLY A 53 -6.18 7.79 12.00
N ILE A 54 -5.54 7.41 10.89
CA ILE A 54 -4.55 8.28 10.21
C ILE A 54 -5.15 9.63 9.83
N ARG A 55 -6.33 9.62 9.20
CA ARG A 55 -7.02 10.85 8.78
C ARG A 55 -7.33 11.75 9.98
N ASP A 56 -7.83 11.17 11.06
CA ASP A 56 -8.21 11.93 12.25
C ASP A 56 -6.97 12.50 12.97
N ASN A 57 -5.86 11.77 12.97
CA ASN A 57 -4.56 12.25 13.45
C ASN A 57 -4.02 13.42 12.61
N PHE A 58 -4.14 13.36 11.28
CA PHE A 58 -3.80 14.49 10.40
C PHE A 58 -4.66 15.73 10.68
N LEU A 59 -5.98 15.55 10.83
CA LEU A 59 -6.90 16.65 11.11
C LEU A 59 -6.59 17.29 12.48
N ARG A 60 -6.27 16.47 13.48
CA ARG A 60 -5.83 16.94 14.80
C ARG A 60 -4.55 17.76 14.70
N LEU A 61 -3.51 17.24 14.02
CA LEU A 61 -2.25 17.97 13.82
C LEU A 61 -2.46 19.27 13.05
N HIS A 62 -3.31 19.28 12.02
CA HIS A 62 -3.66 20.51 11.31
C HIS A 62 -4.29 21.54 12.23
N ALA A 63 -5.26 21.15 13.06
CA ALA A 63 -5.90 22.06 14.02
C ALA A 63 -4.89 22.62 15.04
N MET A 64 -3.95 21.80 15.51
CA MET A 64 -2.86 22.25 16.38
C MET A 64 -1.91 23.22 15.67
N ALA A 65 -1.55 22.93 14.42
CA ALA A 65 -0.70 23.78 13.60
C ALA A 65 -1.35 25.13 13.31
N MET A 66 -2.66 25.18 13.04
CA MET A 66 -3.42 26.43 12.87
C MET A 66 -3.28 27.34 14.09
N THR A 67 -3.39 26.78 15.30
CA THR A 67 -3.29 27.57 16.53
C THR A 67 -1.87 28.10 16.76
N ILE A 68 -0.83 27.32 16.45
CA ILE A 68 0.57 27.69 16.75
C ILE A 68 1.21 28.52 15.64
N LEU A 69 0.88 28.25 14.37
CA LEU A 69 1.54 28.85 13.21
C LEU A 69 0.72 29.99 12.58
N GLU A 70 -0.60 29.97 12.73
CA GLU A 70 -1.51 30.93 12.10
C GLU A 70 -2.27 31.79 13.11
N ASP A 71 -1.89 31.74 14.40
CA ASP A 71 -2.54 32.45 15.52
C ASP A 71 -4.07 32.23 15.59
N SER A 72 -4.54 31.11 15.06
CA SER A 72 -5.96 30.76 15.06
C SER A 72 -6.44 30.44 16.48
N PRO A 73 -7.71 30.73 16.83
CA PRO A 73 -8.27 30.31 18.10
C PRO A 73 -8.09 28.81 18.34
N LEU A 74 -7.92 28.43 19.60
CA LEU A 74 -7.71 27.04 19.99
C LEU A 74 -8.88 26.15 19.52
N ALA A 75 -8.59 25.25 18.59
CA ALA A 75 -9.57 24.33 18.01
C ALA A 75 -9.59 22.95 18.67
N VAL A 76 -8.54 22.57 19.40
CA VAL A 76 -8.41 21.29 20.11
C VAL A 76 -8.30 21.55 21.62
N ALA A 77 -9.12 20.89 22.43
CA ALA A 77 -9.12 21.10 23.89
C ALA A 77 -7.79 20.66 24.53
N ILE A 78 -7.16 21.54 25.32
CA ILE A 78 -5.82 21.33 25.93
C ILE A 78 -5.78 20.10 26.86
N THR A 79 -6.92 19.65 27.36
CA THR A 79 -7.03 18.49 28.26
C THR A 79 -6.84 17.14 27.57
N ASP A 80 -6.94 17.08 26.24
CA ASP A 80 -6.81 15.86 25.42
C ASP A 80 -5.63 15.95 24.45
N VAL A 81 -4.56 16.68 24.82
CA VAL A 81 -3.49 17.10 23.90
C VAL A 81 -2.13 16.68 24.44
N ASP A 82 -1.54 15.67 23.82
CA ASP A 82 -0.08 15.52 23.79
C ASP A 82 0.52 16.66 22.96
N SER A 83 1.80 16.97 23.15
CA SER A 83 2.47 18.06 22.43
C SER A 83 2.37 17.86 20.91
N ILE A 84 2.33 18.96 20.14
CA ILE A 84 2.27 18.89 18.66
C ILE A 84 3.37 18.01 18.06
N TRP A 85 4.57 18.02 18.65
CA TRP A 85 5.69 17.21 18.20
C TRP A 85 5.54 15.72 18.56
N GLU A 86 4.93 15.38 19.70
CA GLU A 86 4.65 13.98 20.09
C GLU A 86 3.64 13.35 19.14
N GLN A 87 2.56 14.08 18.88
CA GLN A 87 1.52 13.68 17.91
C GLN A 87 2.09 13.54 16.49
N ALA A 88 3.00 14.43 16.09
CA ALA A 88 3.67 14.34 14.79
C ALA A 88 4.59 13.13 14.67
N VAL A 89 5.34 12.80 15.74
CA VAL A 89 6.21 11.61 15.77
C VAL A 89 5.39 10.33 15.65
N VAL A 90 4.31 10.19 16.44
CA VAL A 90 3.43 9.02 16.39
C VAL A 90 2.84 8.85 14.98
N LEU A 91 2.27 9.92 14.41
CA LEU A 91 1.71 9.83 13.06
C LEU A 91 2.77 9.51 12.00
N GLN A 92 3.99 10.02 12.15
CA GLN A 92 5.10 9.71 11.25
C GLN A 92 5.48 8.22 11.32
N GLU A 93 5.48 7.63 12.51
CA GLU A 93 5.73 6.19 12.72
C GLU A 93 4.60 5.34 12.09
N ASP A 94 3.34 5.71 12.31
CA ASP A 94 2.18 5.03 11.71
C ASP A 94 2.25 5.04 10.17
N ILE A 95 2.57 6.20 9.58
CA ILE A 95 2.72 6.34 8.12
C ILE A 95 3.88 5.48 7.61
N SER A 96 5.00 5.45 8.32
CA SER A 96 6.18 4.65 7.95
C SER A 96 5.83 3.16 7.94
N THR A 97 5.12 2.69 8.98
CA THR A 97 4.65 1.31 9.09
C THR A 97 3.72 0.93 7.93
N LEU A 98 2.72 1.78 7.64
CA LEU A 98 1.82 1.57 6.51
C LEU A 98 2.57 1.55 5.17
N CYS A 99 3.51 2.48 4.95
CA CYS A 99 4.32 2.51 3.74
C CYS A 99 5.13 1.22 3.56
N SER A 100 5.76 0.71 4.63
CA SER A 100 6.51 -0.54 4.60
C SER A 100 5.64 -1.75 4.21
N CYS A 101 4.42 -1.82 4.76
CA CYS A 101 3.45 -2.85 4.41
C CYS A 101 3.04 -2.77 2.93
N LEU A 102 2.68 -1.58 2.44
CA LEU A 102 2.28 -1.37 1.05
C LEU A 102 3.42 -1.66 0.06
N GLN A 103 4.64 -1.25 0.40
CA GLN A 103 5.83 -1.55 -0.41
C GLN A 103 6.08 -3.05 -0.52
N THR A 104 5.84 -3.80 0.56
CA THR A 104 5.95 -5.26 0.49
C THR A 104 4.88 -5.85 -0.43
N GLY A 105 3.63 -5.39 -0.31
CA GLY A 105 2.54 -5.78 -1.22
C GLY A 105 2.89 -5.53 -2.69
N SER A 106 3.41 -4.33 -2.99
CA SER A 106 3.84 -3.96 -4.33
C SER A 106 4.87 -4.94 -4.92
N LYS A 107 5.87 -5.36 -4.14
CA LYS A 107 6.89 -6.34 -4.59
C LYS A 107 6.28 -7.70 -4.95
N HIS A 108 5.28 -8.15 -4.21
CA HIS A 108 4.60 -9.42 -4.47
C HIS A 108 3.61 -9.35 -5.65
N LEU A 109 3.10 -8.16 -5.98
CA LEU A 109 2.26 -7.93 -7.16
C LEU A 109 3.09 -7.77 -8.45
N ALA A 110 4.34 -7.32 -8.35
CA ALA A 110 5.19 -7.04 -9.50
C ALA A 110 5.31 -8.21 -10.51
N PRO A 111 5.48 -9.49 -10.09
CA PRO A 111 5.50 -10.60 -11.05
C PRO A 111 4.20 -10.76 -11.84
N LEU A 112 3.04 -10.52 -11.20
CA LEU A 112 1.74 -10.56 -11.88
C LEU A 112 1.59 -9.39 -12.85
N ALA A 113 2.07 -8.20 -12.48
CA ALA A 113 2.10 -7.05 -13.39
C ALA A 113 3.02 -7.32 -14.60
N ALA A 114 4.11 -8.07 -14.41
CA ALA A 114 5.02 -8.48 -15.48
C ALA A 114 4.44 -9.54 -16.43
N LEU A 115 3.20 -10.00 -16.22
CA LEU A 115 2.45 -10.77 -17.22
C LEU A 115 1.96 -9.90 -18.39
N ALA A 116 2.12 -8.57 -18.32
CA ALA A 116 1.76 -7.69 -19.42
C ALA A 116 2.40 -8.17 -20.73
N PRO A 117 1.61 -8.30 -21.83
CA PRO A 117 2.15 -8.69 -23.13
C PRO A 117 3.07 -7.60 -23.68
N ASP A 118 4.15 -8.02 -24.34
CA ASP A 118 5.06 -7.14 -25.08
C ASP A 118 4.54 -7.01 -26.53
N PHE A 119 4.15 -5.80 -26.94
CA PHE A 119 3.58 -5.51 -28.26
C PHE A 119 4.53 -4.65 -29.12
#